data_AF-A0A8T9SB46-F1
#
_entry.id   AF-A0A8T9SB46-F1
#
_cell.length_a   1.000
_cell.length_b   1.000
_cell.length_c   1.000
_cell.angle_alpha   90.00
_cell.angle_beta   90.00
_cell.angle_gamma   90.00
#
_symmetry.space_group_name_H-M   'P 1'
#
loop_
_entity.id
_entity.type
_entity.pdbx_description
1 polymer ?
#
loop_
_entity_poly.entity_id
_entity_poly.type
_entity_poly.pdbx_seq_one_letter_code
_entity_poly.pdbx_strand_id
1 'polypeptide(L)'
;MKIIEWLLSSLAWLQIFISPAITGSIIGVIIWLNMRNALGFSAAIIIALIGCGVGVAFAEKARRGKGTIEFMSRNIAHPELREKENR
;
A
#
# COMPACT_ATOMS: atom_id res chain seq x y z
N MET A 1 6.22 -12.42 -22.62
CA MET A 1 5.36 -13.03 -21.57
C MET A 1 4.52 -11.95 -20.89
N LYS A 2 3.54 -11.35 -21.59
CA LYS A 2 2.81 -10.16 -21.13
C LYS A 2 1.88 -10.41 -19.92
N ILE A 3 1.37 -11.63 -19.79
CA ILE A 3 0.46 -12.02 -18.70
C ILE A 3 1.17 -12.06 -17.34
N ILE A 4 2.41 -12.55 -17.30
CA ILE A 4 3.18 -12.65 -16.05
C ILE A 4 3.56 -11.25 -15.55
N GLU A 5 3.97 -10.35 -16.44
CA GLU A 5 4.26 -8.95 -16.11
C GLU A 5 3.02 -8.20 -15.57
N TRP A 6 1.85 -8.48 -16.16
CA TRP A 6 0.58 -7.90 -15.71
C TRP A 6 0.15 -8.44 -14.34
N LEU A 7 0.36 -9.74 -14.09
CA LEU A 7 0.10 -10.38 -12.80
C LEU A 7 1.02 -9.81 -11.71
N LEU A 8 2.33 -9.73 -11.97
CA LEU A 8 3.33 -9.19 -11.04
C LEU A 8 3.06 -7.73 -10.72
N SER A 9 2.71 -6.91 -11.72
CA SER A 9 2.35 -5.51 -11.52
C SER A 9 1.10 -5.35 -10.66
N SER A 10 0.10 -6.23 -10.84
CA SER A 10 -1.14 -6.20 -10.06
C SER A 10 -0.91 -6.64 -8.60
N LEU A 11 -0.06 -7.65 -8.38
CA LEU A 11 0.31 -8.10 -7.04
C LEU A 11 1.12 -7.03 -6.28
N ALA A 12 2.07 -6.39 -6.96
CA ALA A 12 2.86 -5.33 -6.35
C ALA A 12 2.00 -4.08 -6.05
N TRP A 13 1.03 -3.76 -6.91
CA TRP A 13 0.03 -2.72 -6.63
C TRP A 13 -0.80 -3.05 -5.39
N LEU A 14 -1.26 -4.30 -5.26
CA LEU A 14 -2.03 -4.75 -4.10
C LEU A 14 -1.19 -4.69 -2.82
N GLN A 15 0.09 -5.07 -2.88
CA GLN A 15 1.00 -5.00 -1.73
C GLN A 15 1.23 -3.56 -1.26
N ILE A 16 1.36 -2.62 -2.19
CA ILE A 16 1.49 -1.19 -1.88
C ILE A 16 0.18 -0.64 -1.30
N PHE A 17 -0.98 -1.08 -1.80
CA PHE A 17 -2.29 -0.71 -1.27
C PHE A 17 -2.53 -1.23 0.15
N ILE A 18 -2.07 -2.45 0.45
CA ILE A 18 -2.28 -3.11 1.75
C ILE A 18 -1.71 -2.28 2.90
N SER A 19 -0.56 -1.60 2.73
CA SER A 19 0.05 -0.82 3.82
C SER A 19 -0.84 0.36 4.28
N PRO A 20 -1.25 1.31 3.42
CA PRO A 20 -2.17 2.38 3.82
C PRO A 20 -3.55 1.86 4.26
N ALA A 21 -4.05 0.79 3.64
CA ALA A 21 -5.36 0.22 3.98
C ALA A 21 -5.37 -0.38 5.40
N ILE A 22 -4.32 -1.10 5.80
CA ILE A 22 -4.15 -1.63 7.16
C ILE A 22 -3.97 -0.48 8.14
N THR A 23 -3.13 0.52 7.84
CA THR A 23 -2.94 1.68 8.71
C THR A 23 -4.24 2.46 8.93
N GLY A 24 -5.00 2.75 7.87
CA GLY A 24 -6.31 3.40 7.98
C GLY A 24 -7.33 2.58 8.78
N SER A 25 -7.34 1.25 8.60
CA SER A 25 -8.21 0.35 9.37
C SER A 25 -7.84 0.34 10.85
N ILE A 26 -6.55 0.29 11.20
CA ILE A 26 -6.09 0.33 12.59
C ILE A 26 -6.50 1.64 13.25
N ILE A 27 -6.29 2.78 12.58
CA ILE A 27 -6.68 4.09 13.11
C ILE A 27 -8.19 4.17 13.31
N GLY A 28 -8.98 3.68 12.35
CA GLY A 28 -10.45 3.64 12.46
C GLY A 28 -10.94 2.80 13.65
N VAL A 29 -10.33 1.63 13.89
CA VAL A 29 -10.66 0.76 15.04
C VAL A 29 -10.28 1.44 16.37
N ILE A 30 -9.13 2.09 16.46
CA ILE A 30 -8.70 2.81 17.67
C ILE A 30 -9.70 3.93 18.03
N ILE A 31 -10.21 4.64 17.02
CA ILE A 31 -11.20 5.71 17.21
C ILE A 31 -12.55 5.14 17.67
N TRP A 32 -12.98 4.01 17.09
CA TRP A 32 -14.20 3.33 17.52
C TRP A 32 -14.11 2.83 18.97
N LEU A 33 -12.96 2.29 19.38
CA LEU A 33 -12.74 1.85 20.76
C LEU A 33 -12.73 3.00 21.78
N ASN A 34 -12.21 4.18 21.39
CA ASN A 34 -12.18 5.36 22.27
C ASN A 34 -13.52 6.10 22.36
N MET A 35 -14.29 6.14 21.27
CA MET A 35 -15.55 6.89 21.21
C MET A 35 -16.69 5.96 20.80
N ARG A 36 -17.22 5.19 21.75
CA ARG A 36 -18.34 4.25 21.55
C ARG A 36 -19.72 4.92 21.48
N ASN A 37 -19.77 6.15 20.97
CA ASN A 37 -20.97 6.96 20.75
C ASN A 37 -21.29 7.02 19.25
N ALA A 38 -22.54 7.38 18.90
CA ALA A 38 -22.96 7.52 17.49
C ALA A 38 -22.04 8.44 16.66
N LEU A 39 -21.50 9.50 17.29
CA LEU A 39 -20.52 10.40 16.69
C LEU A 39 -19.18 9.72 16.36
N GLY A 40 -18.73 8.80 17.21
CA GLY A 40 -17.50 8.03 16.97
C GLY A 40 -17.65 7.02 15.84
N PHE A 41 -18.86 6.46 15.65
CA PHE A 41 -19.16 5.58 14.51
C PHE A 41 -19.13 6.35 13.18
N SER A 42 -19.73 7.54 13.12
CA SER A 42 -19.67 8.39 11.93
C SER A 42 -18.23 8.86 11.62
N ALA A 43 -17.45 9.23 12.63
CA ALA A 43 -16.06 9.62 12.45
C ALA A 43 -15.19 8.45 11.97
N ALA A 44 -15.39 7.25 12.50
CA ALA A 44 -14.68 6.05 12.09
C ALA A 44 -14.95 5.70 10.61
N ILE A 45 -16.20 5.81 10.15
CA ILE A 45 -16.55 5.60 8.73
C ILE A 45 -15.85 6.61 7.83
N ILE A 46 -15.87 7.89 8.19
CA ILE A 46 -15.23 8.94 7.38
C ILE A 46 -13.72 8.69 7.30
N ILE A 47 -13.08 8.33 8.41
CA ILE A 47 -11.64 8.05 8.45
C ILE A 47 -11.28 6.78 7.69
N ALA A 48 -12.11 5.73 7.77
CA ALA A 48 -11.93 4.53 6.97
C ALA A 48 -12.04 4.82 5.47
N LEU A 49 -13.00 5.65 5.05
CA LEU A 49 -13.15 6.08 3.65
C LEU A 49 -11.96 6.91 3.17
N ILE A 50 -11.46 7.83 4.00
CA ILE A 50 -10.25 8.61 3.68
C ILE A 50 -9.03 7.71 3.60
N GLY A 51 -8.86 6.76 4.54
CA GLY A 51 -7.77 5.79 4.52
C GLY A 51 -7.77 4.92 3.26
N CYS A 52 -8.95 4.44 2.84
CA CYS A 52 -9.13 3.74 1.58
C CYS A 52 -8.80 4.63 0.37
N GLY A 53 -9.30 5.86 0.34
CA GLY A 53 -9.04 6.81 -0.75
C GLY A 53 -7.56 7.16 -0.90
N VAL A 54 -6.88 7.45 0.21
CA VAL A 54 -5.43 7.70 0.23
C VAL A 54 -4.66 6.45 -0.18
N GLY A 55 -5.07 5.26 0.28
CA GLY A 55 -4.45 4.00 -0.13
C GLY A 55 -4.55 3.73 -1.62
N VAL A 56 -5.74 3.92 -2.21
CA VAL A 56 -5.94 3.79 -3.66
C VAL A 56 -5.11 4.83 -4.41
N ALA A 57 -5.10 6.09 -3.97
CA ALA A 57 -4.32 7.15 -4.61
C ALA A 57 -2.81 6.86 -4.54
N PHE A 58 -2.32 6.32 -3.44
CA PHE A 58 -0.91 5.97 -3.27
C PHE A 58 -0.52 4.77 -4.15
N ALA A 59 -1.37 3.74 -4.21
CA ALA A 59 -1.16 2.59 -5.07
C ALA A 59 -1.21 2.98 -6.56
N GLU A 60 -2.16 3.83 -6.96
CA GLU A 60 -2.27 4.35 -8.33
C GLU A 60 -1.08 5.25 -8.69
N LYS A 61 -0.60 6.09 -7.76
CA LYS A 61 0.63 6.88 -7.95
C LYS A 61 1.85 5.98 -8.13
N ALA A 62 1.95 4.87 -7.39
CA ALA A 62 3.01 3.87 -7.53
C ALA A 62 2.89 3.03 -8.81
N ARG A 63 1.69 2.93 -9.39
CA ARG A 63 1.46 2.31 -10.70
C ARG A 63 1.90 3.21 -11.85
N ARG A 64 1.66 4.52 -11.73
CA ARG A 64 1.98 5.53 -12.75
C ARG A 64 3.44 6.00 -12.69
N GLY A 65 4.03 6.03 -11.51
CA GLY A 65 5.46 6.25 -11.34
C GLY A 65 6.26 5.04 -11.82
N LYS A 66 7.34 5.27 -12.57
CA LYS A 66 8.23 4.27 -13.19
C LYS A 66 8.34 2.98 -12.36
N GLY A 67 7.62 1.95 -12.81
CA GLY A 67 7.76 0.56 -12.39
C GLY A 67 7.36 0.26 -10.95
N THR A 68 6.11 -0.14 -10.71
CA THR A 68 5.74 -0.95 -9.53
C THR A 68 6.69 -2.16 -9.37
N ILE A 69 7.18 -2.69 -10.50
CA ILE A 69 8.23 -3.72 -10.57
C ILE A 69 9.61 -3.18 -10.18
N GLU A 70 9.98 -1.94 -10.56
CA GLU A 70 11.28 -1.33 -10.21
C GLU A 70 11.35 -1.01 -8.70
N PHE A 71 10.26 -0.53 -8.12
CA PHE A 71 10.14 -0.33 -6.67
C PHE A 71 10.23 -1.66 -5.90
N MET A 72 9.51 -2.69 -6.36
CA MET A 72 9.56 -4.02 -5.75
C MET A 72 10.94 -4.67 -5.93
N SER A 73 11.53 -4.54 -7.12
CA SER A 73 12.88 -5.01 -7.43
C SER A 73 13.90 -4.34 -6.51
N ARG A 74 13.79 -3.04 -6.24
CA ARG A 74 14.68 -2.33 -5.33
C ARG A 74 14.51 -2.74 -3.87
N ASN A 75 13.31 -3.18 -3.48
CA ASN A 75 13.01 -3.64 -2.13
C ASN A 75 13.38 -5.13 -1.90
N ILE A 76 13.34 -5.94 -2.96
CA ILE A 76 13.72 -7.37 -2.93
C ILE A 76 15.21 -7.55 -3.25
N ALA A 77 15.82 -6.62 -3.98
CA ALA A 77 17.24 -6.66 -4.30
C ALA A 77 18.05 -6.53 -3.01
N HIS A 78 18.74 -7.62 -2.66
CA HIS A 78 19.78 -7.64 -1.65
C HIS A 78 20.90 -6.66 -2.07
N PRO A 79 21.07 -5.52 -1.39
CA PRO A 79 22.08 -4.53 -1.77
C PRO A 79 23.50 -5.15 -1.76
N GLU A 80 23.75 -6.12 -0.87
CA GLU A 80 25.02 -6.84 -0.76
C GLU A 80 25.42 -7.66 -2.00
N LEU A 81 24.48 -8.08 -2.85
CA LEU A 81 24.81 -8.86 -4.07
C LEU A 81 25.24 -7.96 -5.23
N ARG A 82 24.88 -6.68 -5.19
CA ARG A 82 25.16 -5.70 -6.26
C ARG A 82 26.63 -5.26 -6.31
N GLU A 83 27.34 -5.40 -5.19
CA GLU A 83 28.76 -5.05 -5.08
C GLU A 83 29.68 -6.15 -5.64
N LYS A 84 29.22 -7.40 -5.72
CA LYS A 84 30.03 -8.54 -6.18
C LYS A 84 30.04 -8.77 -7.70
N GLU A 85 29.14 -8.14 -8.45
CA GLU A 85 29.07 -8.28 -9.92
C GLU A 85 30.09 -7.38 -10.66
N ASN A 86 30.62 -6.36 -9.99
CA ASN A 86 31.62 -5.42 -10.56
C ASN A 86 33.08 -5.73 -10.17
N ARG A 87 33.41 -6.97 -9.81
CA ARG A 87 34.80 -7.42 -9.60
C ARG A 87 35.18 -8.58 -10.50
#